data_AF-A0A662NVP3-F1
#
_entry.id   AF-A0A662NVP3-F1
#
_cell.length_a   1.000
_cell.length_b   1.000
_cell.length_c   1.000
_cell.angle_alpha   90.00
_cell.angle_beta   90.00
_cell.angle_gamma   90.00
#
_symmetry.space_group_name_H-M   'P 1'
#
loop_
_entity.id
_entity.type
_entity.pdbx_description
1 polymer ?
#
loop_
_entity_poly.entity_id
_entity_poly.type
_entity_poly.pdbx_seq_one_letter_code
_entity_poly.pdbx_strand_id
1 'polypeptide(L)'
;MEHRLTDYFDVPNTKSGKLTREELERILKKAADLIRTRVDYKYILLLLFLKRLSDEWEKEFEEYVKKLMKEGLDRKTAEQIALQDKKSYTISYPHDYLWRDLR
;
A
#
# COMPACT_ATOMS: atom_id res chain seq x y z
N MET A 1 7.30 17.46 6.19
CA MET A 1 8.04 16.67 7.20
C MET A 1 7.41 15.29 7.23
N GLU A 2 8.11 14.26 6.77
CA GLU A 2 7.64 12.87 6.93
C GLU A 2 7.96 12.42 8.35
N HIS A 3 6.94 12.36 9.20
CA HIS A 3 7.08 11.82 10.55
C HIS A 3 7.10 10.30 10.48
N ARG A 4 8.05 9.67 11.17
CA ARG A 4 8.18 8.21 11.24
C ARG A 4 7.23 7.69 12.31
N LEU A 5 6.79 6.43 12.17
CA LEU A 5 5.93 5.78 13.16
C LEU A 5 6.56 5.79 14.57
N THR A 6 7.89 5.74 14.63
CA THR A 6 8.71 5.84 15.84
C THR A 6 8.53 7.15 16.61
N ASP A 7 8.04 8.20 15.95
CA ASP A 7 7.87 9.52 16.56
C ASP A 7 6.59 9.58 17.41
N TYR A 8 5.65 8.65 17.20
CA TYR A 8 4.34 8.62 17.86
C TYR A 8 4.15 7.42 18.80
N PHE A 9 4.95 6.37 18.61
CA PHE A 9 4.81 5.13 19.38
C PHE A 9 6.16 4.72 19.95
N ASP A 10 6.14 4.33 21.23
CA ASP A 10 7.27 3.69 21.88
C ASP A 10 7.42 2.27 21.32
N VAL A 11 8.13 2.17 20.18
CA VAL A 11 8.44 0.90 19.53
C VAL A 11 9.58 0.28 20.33
N PRO A 12 9.41 -0.93 20.91
CA PRO A 12 10.47 -1.61 21.62
C PRO A 12 11.71 -1.66 20.72
N ASN A 13 12.87 -1.30 21.27
CA ASN A 13 14.13 -1.33 20.55
C ASN A 13 14.49 -2.78 20.20
N THR A 14 13.93 -3.29 19.10
CA THR A 14 14.36 -4.55 18.53
C THR A 14 15.80 -4.33 18.09
N LYS A 15 16.72 -5.21 18.51
CA LYS A 15 18.16 -5.11 18.19
C LYS A 15 18.47 -5.00 16.68
N SER A 16 17.47 -5.19 15.82
CA SER A 16 17.54 -5.11 14.36
C SER A 16 16.87 -3.87 13.74
N GLY A 17 16.24 -2.98 14.53
CA GLY A 17 15.51 -1.81 14.02
C GLY A 17 14.27 -2.17 13.18
N LYS A 18 13.83 -3.43 13.21
CA LYS A 18 12.70 -3.94 12.43
C LYS A 18 11.51 -4.15 13.34
N LEU A 19 10.37 -3.59 12.93
CA LEU A 19 9.08 -3.75 13.60
C LEU A 19 8.61 -5.19 13.44
N THR A 20 8.27 -5.86 14.54
CA THR A 20 7.68 -7.20 14.48
C THR A 20 6.21 -7.13 14.06
N ARG A 21 5.66 -8.25 13.59
CA ARG A 21 4.23 -8.35 13.27
C ARG A 21 3.36 -8.00 14.48
N GLU A 22 3.70 -8.51 15.65
CA GLU A 22 2.96 -8.28 16.90
C GLU A 22 2.98 -6.79 17.30
N GLU A 23 4.13 -6.13 17.13
CA GLU A 23 4.25 -4.69 17.38
C GLU A 23 3.40 -3.87 16.42
N LEU A 24 3.37 -4.25 15.14
CA LEU A 24 2.55 -3.59 14.13
C LEU A 24 1.07 -3.74 14.46
N GLU A 25 0.63 -4.96 14.80
CA GLU A 25 -0.74 -5.23 15.22
C GLU A 25 -1.14 -4.43 16.46
N ARG A 26 -0.25 -4.30 17.45
CA ARG A 26 -0.48 -3.48 18.64
C ARG A 26 -0.65 -2.01 18.31
N ILE A 27 0.19 -1.45 17.43
CA ILE A 27 0.10 -0.04 17.03
C ILE A 27 -1.18 0.22 16.25
N LEU A 28 -1.53 -0.65 15.29
CA LEU A 28 -2.77 -0.54 14.51
C LEU A 28 -4.02 -0.60 15.41
N LYS A 29 -4.04 -1.49 16.40
CA LYS A 29 -5.13 -1.57 17.39
C LYS A 29 -5.24 -0.28 18.20
N LYS A 30 -4.13 0.23 18.74
CA LYS A 30 -4.11 1.51 19.48
C LYS A 30 -4.62 2.67 18.63
N ALA A 31 -4.18 2.76 17.37
CA ALA A 31 -4.67 3.79 16.46
C ALA A 31 -6.17 3.65 16.17
N ALA A 32 -6.66 2.43 15.95
CA ALA A 32 -8.08 2.17 15.76
C ALA A 32 -8.91 2.53 17.00
N ASP A 33 -8.40 2.25 18.20
CA ASP A 33 -9.04 2.61 19.47
C ASP A 33 -9.18 4.12 19.68
N LEU A 34 -8.29 4.93 19.10
CA LEU A 34 -8.42 6.39 19.14
C LEU A 34 -9.56 6.89 18.24
N ILE A 35 -9.77 6.23 17.10
CA ILE A 35 -10.74 6.64 16.07
C ILE A 35 -12.14 6.06 16.35
N ARG A 36 -12.24 4.93 17.06
CA ARG A 36 -13.48 4.17 17.31
C ARG A 36 -14.59 4.93 18.03
N THR A 37 -14.27 6.04 18.70
CA THR A 37 -15.28 6.86 19.39
C THR A 37 -16.13 7.70 18.44
N ARG A 38 -15.68 7.87 17.19
CA ARG A 38 -16.34 8.73 16.19
C ARG A 38 -16.80 7.98 14.95
N VAL A 39 -16.26 6.79 14.68
CA VAL A 39 -16.52 6.02 13.45
C VAL A 39 -16.56 4.52 13.78
N ASP A 40 -17.49 3.78 13.15
CA ASP A 40 -17.64 2.33 13.28
C ASP A 40 -16.39 1.58 12.75
N TYR A 41 -15.93 0.57 13.50
CA TYR A 41 -14.72 -0.21 13.21
C TYR A 41 -14.71 -0.84 11.81
N LYS A 42 -15.89 -1.16 11.26
CA LYS A 42 -16.02 -1.73 9.90
C LYS A 42 -15.40 -0.85 8.81
N TYR A 43 -15.37 0.47 9.00
CA TYR A 43 -14.81 1.40 8.01
C TYR A 43 -13.28 1.34 7.98
N ILE A 44 -12.62 1.03 9.10
CA ILE A 44 -11.16 0.83 9.13
C ILE A 44 -10.79 -0.39 8.27
N LEU A 45 -11.58 -1.47 8.37
CA LEU A 45 -11.37 -2.66 7.55
C LEU A 45 -11.55 -2.37 6.05
N LEU A 46 -12.53 -1.53 5.68
CA LEU A 46 -12.71 -1.08 4.30
C LEU A 46 -11.50 -0.30 3.79
N LEU A 47 -10.94 0.61 4.61
CA LEU A 47 -9.75 1.38 4.25
C LEU A 47 -8.51 0.49 4.11
N LEU A 48 -8.32 -0.46 5.02
CA LEU A 48 -7.23 -1.44 4.93
C LEU A 48 -7.36 -2.33 3.70
N PHE A 49 -8.58 -2.73 3.35
CA PHE A 49 -8.86 -3.48 2.13
C PHE A 49 -8.54 -2.65 0.87
N LEU A 50 -8.99 -1.40 0.81
CA LEU A 50 -8.70 -0.48 -0.30
C LEU A 50 -7.18 -0.27 -0.45
N LYS A 51 -6.47 -0.06 0.66
CA LYS A 51 -5.02 0.03 0.68
C LYS A 51 -4.39 -1.23 0.10
N ARG A 52 -4.85 -2.42 0.52
CA ARG A 52 -4.29 -3.69 0.04
C ARG A 52 -4.54 -3.90 -1.46
N LEU A 53 -5.72 -3.55 -1.96
CA LEU A 53 -6.02 -3.62 -3.40
C LEU A 53 -5.08 -2.73 -4.21
N SER A 54 -4.90 -1.48 -3.76
CA SER A 54 -3.96 -0.56 -4.40
C SER A 54 -2.53 -1.08 -4.37
N ASP A 55 -2.08 -1.62 -3.24
CA ASP A 55 -0.72 -2.14 -3.09
C ASP A 55 -0.42 -3.33 -4.01
N GLU A 56 -1.37 -4.27 -4.14
CA GLU A 56 -1.18 -5.40 -5.04
C GLU A 56 -1.15 -4.94 -6.51
N TRP A 57 -2.05 -4.03 -6.88
CA TRP A 57 -2.08 -3.48 -8.23
C TRP A 57 -0.80 -2.71 -8.57
N GLU A 58 -0.32 -1.82 -7.69
CA GLU A 58 0.94 -1.06 -7.90
C GLU A 58 2.13 -2.01 -8.03
N LYS A 59 2.17 -3.09 -7.25
CA LYS A 59 3.22 -4.09 -7.31
C LYS A 59 3.22 -4.82 -8.65
N GLU A 60 2.08 -5.34 -9.10
CA GLU A 60 1.95 -6.01 -10.39
C GLU A 60 2.29 -5.07 -11.55
N PHE A 61 1.87 -3.80 -11.45
CA PHE A 61 2.17 -2.77 -12.43
C PHE A 61 3.68 -2.55 -12.55
N GLU A 62 4.36 -2.34 -11.43
CA GLU A 62 5.80 -2.12 -11.41
C GLU A 62 6.58 -3.35 -11.90
N GLU A 63 6.15 -4.55 -11.54
CA GLU A 63 6.74 -5.80 -12.03
C GLU A 63 6.58 -5.96 -13.54
N TYR A 64 5.41 -5.61 -14.09
CA TYR A 64 5.15 -5.71 -15.52
C TYR A 64 5.94 -4.67 -16.31
N VAL A 65 5.97 -3.42 -15.85
CA VAL A 65 6.79 -2.37 -16.47
C VAL A 65 8.28 -2.76 -16.46
N LYS A 66 8.78 -3.34 -15.36
CA LYS A 66 10.16 -3.87 -15.31
C LYS A 66 10.40 -4.99 -16.30
N LYS A 67 9.42 -5.85 -16.59
CA LYS A 67 9.54 -6.90 -17.63
C LYS A 67 9.66 -6.27 -19.02
N LEU A 68 8.77 -5.34 -19.36
CA LEU A 68 8.79 -4.62 -20.64
C LEU A 68 10.08 -3.82 -20.84
N MET A 69 10.60 -3.19 -19.79
CA MET A 69 11.90 -2.50 -19.85
C MET A 69 13.06 -3.45 -20.12
N LYS A 70 13.03 -4.69 -19.59
CA LYS A 70 14.04 -5.71 -19.88
C LYS A 70 13.99 -6.20 -21.33
N GLU A 71 12.83 -6.08 -21.97
CA GLU A 71 12.65 -6.37 -23.40
C GLU A 71 13.12 -5.21 -24.30
N GLY A 72 13.64 -4.13 -23.71
CA GLY A 72 14.25 -3.00 -24.43
C GLY A 72 13.33 -1.80 -24.64
N LEU A 73 12.14 -1.79 -24.04
CA LEU A 73 11.23 -0.64 -24.10
C LEU A 73 11.66 0.48 -23.15
N ASP A 74 11.47 1.73 -23.58
CA ASP A 74 11.58 2.88 -22.69
C ASP A 74 10.50 2.84 -21.60
N ARG A 75 10.80 3.40 -20.43
CA ARG A 75 9.90 3.40 -19.26
C ARG A 75 8.53 3.96 -19.60
N LYS A 76 8.44 5.09 -20.32
CA LYS A 76 7.15 5.73 -20.63
C LYS A 76 6.28 4.83 -21.51
N THR A 77 6.87 4.21 -22.52
CA THR A 77 6.18 3.29 -23.41
C THR A 77 5.73 2.03 -22.66
N ALA A 78 6.59 1.49 -21.80
CA ALA A 78 6.27 0.35 -20.97
C ALA A 78 5.10 0.63 -20.01
N GLU A 79 5.06 1.81 -19.39
CA GLU A 79 3.94 2.24 -18.55
C GLU A 79 2.63 2.36 -19.33
N GLN A 80 2.66 2.94 -20.54
CA GLN A 80 1.44 3.03 -21.37
C GLN A 80 0.91 1.66 -21.77
N ILE A 81 1.78 0.72 -22.13
CA ILE A 81 1.39 -0.65 -22.43
C ILE A 81 0.79 -1.32 -21.19
N ALA A 82 1.44 -1.16 -20.04
CA ALA A 82 0.97 -1.71 -18.77
C ALA A 82 -0.43 -1.18 -18.38
N LEU A 83 -0.71 0.11 -18.59
CA LEU A 83 -2.03 0.69 -18.33
C LEU A 83 -3.12 0.17 -19.29
N GLN A 84 -2.76 -0.14 -20.53
CA GLN A 84 -3.70 -0.64 -21.54
C GLN A 84 -4.01 -2.13 -21.38
N ASP A 85 -3.02 -2.93 -20.98
CA ASP A 85 -3.17 -4.38 -20.86
C ASP A 85 -3.80 -4.81 -19.53
N LYS A 86 -5.10 -4.56 -19.40
CA LYS A 86 -5.89 -4.92 -18.22
C LYS A 86 -5.94 -6.43 -17.93
N LYS A 87 -5.59 -7.30 -18.89
CA LYS A 87 -5.64 -8.77 -18.72
C LYS A 87 -4.43 -9.32 -17.96
N SER A 88 -3.35 -8.55 -17.90
CA SER A 88 -2.11 -8.94 -17.22
C SER A 88 -2.16 -8.81 -15.70
N TYR A 89 -3.25 -8.26 -15.15
CA TYR A 89 -3.43 -8.03 -13.71
C TYR A 89 -4.36 -9.06 -13.08
N THR A 90 -4.07 -9.45 -11.84
CA THR A 90 -4.92 -10.37 -11.08
C THR A 90 -6.24 -9.71 -10.72
N ILE A 91 -6.22 -8.39 -10.49
CA ILE A 91 -7.38 -7.63 -10.03
C ILE A 91 -7.71 -6.53 -11.05
N SER A 92 -8.97 -6.51 -11.50
CA SER A 92 -9.50 -5.37 -12.26
C SER A 92 -9.77 -4.21 -11.30
N TYR A 93 -8.85 -3.26 -11.26
CA TYR A 93 -8.89 -2.09 -10.37
C TYR A 93 -8.64 -0.81 -11.18
N PRO A 94 -9.48 0.22 -11.08
CA PRO A 94 -9.22 1.47 -11.78
C PRO A 94 -8.06 2.21 -11.11
N HIS A 95 -6.99 2.45 -11.87
CA HIS A 95 -5.78 3.09 -11.34
C HIS A 95 -6.00 4.54 -10.90
N ASP A 96 -7.08 5.19 -11.33
CA ASP A 96 -7.42 6.57 -10.90
C ASP A 96 -7.82 6.65 -9.42
N TYR A 97 -8.11 5.52 -8.77
CA TYR A 97 -8.49 5.44 -7.36
C TYR A 97 -7.43 4.76 -6.51
N LEU A 98 -6.16 4.78 -6.92
CA LEU A 98 -5.10 4.25 -6.08
C LEU A 98 -5.06 4.96 -4.73
N TRP A 99 -4.78 4.20 -3.68
CA TRP A 99 -4.69 4.73 -2.32
C TRP A 99 -3.75 5.94 -2.21
N ARG A 100 -2.69 5.96 -3.02
CA ARG A 100 -1.72 7.06 -3.06
C ARG A 100 -2.36 8.39 -3.46
N ASP A 101 -3.36 8.36 -4.34
CA ASP A 101 -4.03 9.56 -4.86
C ASP A 101 -5.17 10.02 -3.96
N LEU A 102 -5.64 9.15 -3.06
CA LEU A 102 -6.71 9.43 -2.10
C LEU A 102 -6.22 9.93 -0.73
N ARG A 103 -4.90 9.85 -0.45
CA ARG A 103 -4.31 10.10 0.88
C ARG A 103 -3.75 11.51 1.04
#